data_AF-A0A6G3WQL4-F1
#
_entry.id   AF-A0A6G3WQL4-F1
#
_cell.length_a   1.000
_cell.length_b   1.000
_cell.length_c   1.000
_cell.angle_alpha   90.00
_cell.angle_beta   90.00
_cell.angle_gamma   90.00
#
_symmetry.space_group_name_H-M   'P 1'
#
loop_
_entity.id
_entity.type
_entity.pdbx_description
1 polymer ?
#
loop_
_entity_poly.entity_id
_entity_poly.type
_entity_poly.pdbx_seq_one_letter_code
_entity_poly.pdbx_strand_id
1 'polypeptide(L)'
;HLGLDGVTGHAATEAPVVDTAGSYTVSARVRLTDDAPAGPMTAISQGGEHGDAFKVRFDPETSSWDLVLAHADEPGAPETVLSRIEQPDGGFGVGHRVTVVHDASANEVSFYLDGVKFTEGGT
;
A
#
# COMPACT_ATOMS: atom_id res chain seq x y z
N HIS A 1 10.83 16.09 -3.21
CA HIS A 1 10.47 14.73 -2.77
C HIS A 1 9.96 14.84 -1.35
N LEU A 2 8.89 14.13 -1.00
CA LEU A 2 8.38 14.09 0.38
C LEU A 2 9.25 13.11 1.18
N GLY A 3 9.78 13.54 2.33
CA GLY A 3 10.50 12.65 3.25
C GLY A 3 9.52 12.09 4.27
N LEU A 4 9.43 10.76 4.36
CA LEU A 4 8.61 10.06 5.35
C LEU A 4 9.57 9.39 6.34
N ASP A 5 9.58 9.88 7.57
CA ASP A 5 10.48 9.42 8.65
C ASP A 5 9.80 8.45 9.62
N GLY A 6 8.49 8.24 9.46
CA GLY A 6 7.67 7.42 10.37
C GLY A 6 7.30 8.12 11.67
N VAL A 7 7.59 9.43 11.79
CA VAL A 7 7.34 10.22 13.01
C VAL A 7 6.54 11.49 12.70
N THR A 8 7.02 12.30 11.75
CA THR A 8 6.44 13.62 11.44
C THR A 8 6.16 13.83 9.96
N GLY A 9 6.94 13.19 9.09
CA GLY A 9 6.82 13.32 7.65
C GLY A 9 5.58 12.58 7.13
N HIS A 10 4.59 13.33 6.67
CA HIS A 10 3.40 12.79 6.01
C HIS A 10 2.78 13.84 5.08
N ALA A 11 1.91 13.38 4.19
CA ALA A 11 0.97 14.22 3.46
C ALA A 11 -0.40 13.57 3.56
N ALA A 12 -1.43 14.38 3.80
CA ALA A 12 -2.79 13.91 4.00
C ALA A 12 -3.78 14.83 3.28
N THR A 13 -4.96 14.30 3.01
CA THR A 13 -6.12 15.05 2.54
C THR A 13 -7.16 15.12 3.64
N GLU A 14 -7.98 16.17 3.65
CA GLU A 14 -9.01 16.37 4.68
C GLU A 14 -10.22 15.44 4.52
N ALA A 15 -10.38 14.85 3.34
CA ALA A 15 -11.48 13.95 2.99
C ALA A 15 -10.98 12.83 2.05
N PRO A 16 -11.75 11.74 1.91
CA PRO A 16 -11.47 10.70 0.92
C PRO A 16 -11.35 11.28 -0.49
N VAL A 17 -10.31 10.86 -1.20
CA VAL A 17 -10.05 11.31 -2.58
C VAL A 17 -10.53 10.30 -3.64
N VAL A 18 -10.85 9.08 -3.22
CA VAL A 18 -11.45 8.05 -4.06
C VAL A 18 -12.72 7.53 -3.42
N ASP A 19 -13.72 7.23 -4.26
CA ASP A 19 -14.85 6.41 -3.87
C ASP A 19 -14.43 4.94 -3.93
N THR A 20 -14.23 4.32 -2.77
CA THR A 20 -13.76 2.93 -2.67
C THR A 20 -14.81 1.91 -3.08
N ALA A 21 -16.08 2.32 -3.26
CA ALA A 21 -17.14 1.46 -3.82
C ALA A 21 -17.05 1.34 -5.35
N GLY A 22 -16.36 2.28 -6.01
CA GLY A 22 -16.15 2.29 -7.45
C GLY A 22 -14.79 1.75 -7.88
N SER A 23 -14.56 1.75 -9.20
CA SER A 23 -13.24 1.47 -9.76
C SER A 23 -12.29 2.65 -9.53
N TYR A 24 -11.07 2.38 -9.08
CA TYR A 24 -10.05 3.40 -8.84
C TYR A 24 -8.64 2.89 -9.14
N THR A 25 -7.71 3.83 -9.29
CA THR A 25 -6.28 3.53 -9.39
C THR A 25 -5.50 4.54 -8.58
N VAL A 26 -4.58 4.04 -7.74
CA VAL A 26 -3.66 4.85 -6.95
C VAL A 26 -2.24 4.41 -7.26
N SER A 27 -1.36 5.36 -7.54
CA SER A 27 0.04 5.10 -7.88
C SER A 27 0.94 6.12 -7.22
N ALA A 28 2.07 5.65 -6.68
CA ALA A 28 3.17 6.52 -6.30
C ALA A 28 4.51 5.84 -6.61
N ARG A 29 5.54 6.66 -6.71
CA ARG A 29 6.91 6.19 -6.67
C ARG A 29 7.43 6.37 -5.25
N VAL A 30 7.91 5.28 -4.66
CA VAL A 30 8.36 5.24 -3.28
C VAL A 30 9.77 4.69 -3.28
N ARG A 31 10.64 5.36 -2.52
CA ARG A 31 12.02 4.93 -2.34
C ARG A 31 12.30 4.75 -0.87
N LEU A 32 12.77 3.57 -0.47
CA LEU A 32 13.24 3.36 0.90
C LEU A 32 14.54 4.15 1.10
N THR A 33 14.72 4.71 2.29
CA THR A 33 16.00 5.35 2.65
C THR A 33 16.94 4.35 3.32
N ASP A 34 16.35 3.32 3.92
CA ASP A 34 16.98 2.17 4.57
C ASP A 34 16.09 0.95 4.27
N ASP A 35 16.68 -0.20 3.94
CA ASP A 35 15.96 -1.45 3.64
C ASP A 35 15.59 -2.25 4.91
N ALA A 36 16.02 -1.78 6.08
CA ALA A 36 15.66 -2.33 7.38
C ALA A 36 15.02 -1.29 8.33
N PRO A 37 13.86 -0.71 7.98
CA PRO A 37 13.14 0.16 8.92
C PRO A 37 12.78 -0.60 10.20
N ALA A 38 12.70 0.11 11.33
CA ALA A 38 12.45 -0.48 12.65
C ALA A 38 11.07 -1.15 12.79
N GLY A 39 10.16 -0.93 11.84
CA GLY A 39 8.84 -1.54 11.78
C GLY A 39 8.15 -1.24 10.44
N PRO A 40 6.93 -1.76 10.23
CA PRO A 40 6.19 -1.55 8.97
C PRO A 40 5.94 -0.07 8.70
N MET A 41 6.15 0.34 7.45
CA MET A 41 6.05 1.74 7.01
C MET A 41 5.02 1.86 5.89
N THR A 42 3.97 2.64 6.12
CA THR A 42 2.92 2.87 5.12
C THR A 42 3.34 3.96 4.14
N ALA A 43 3.36 3.64 2.85
CA ALA A 43 3.69 4.60 1.80
C ALA A 43 2.45 5.37 1.31
N ILE A 44 1.30 4.69 1.22
CA ILE A 44 0.03 5.27 0.82
C ILE A 44 -1.09 4.51 1.54
N SER A 45 -2.09 5.23 2.03
CA SER A 45 -3.36 4.64 2.45
C SER A 45 -4.54 5.48 2.01
N GLN A 46 -5.71 4.85 1.95
CA GLN A 46 -6.99 5.54 1.92
C GLN A 46 -7.65 5.34 3.28
N GLY A 47 -7.66 6.40 4.10
CA GLY A 47 -8.31 6.40 5.40
C GLY A 47 -9.83 6.29 5.30
N GLY A 48 -10.42 5.64 6.29
CA GLY A 48 -11.83 5.65 6.64
C GLY A 48 -12.05 6.27 8.03
N GLU A 49 -13.24 6.07 8.60
CA GLU A 49 -13.62 6.58 9.92
C GLU A 49 -12.92 5.82 11.07
N HIS A 50 -12.80 4.50 10.96
CA HIS A 50 -12.26 3.61 11.98
C HIS A 50 -10.93 2.96 11.60
N GLY A 51 -10.62 2.88 10.30
CA GLY A 51 -9.35 2.32 9.81
C GLY A 51 -9.08 2.69 8.36
N ASP A 52 -7.91 2.29 7.84
CA ASP A 52 -7.63 2.47 6.41
C ASP A 52 -8.40 1.41 5.60
N ALA A 53 -9.16 1.84 4.60
CA ALA A 53 -9.82 0.94 3.65
C ALA A 53 -8.78 0.06 2.93
N PHE A 54 -7.67 0.67 2.52
CA PHE A 54 -6.48 -0.05 2.07
C PHE A 54 -5.22 0.72 2.47
N LYS A 55 -4.10 0.00 2.55
CA LYS A 55 -2.77 0.58 2.65
C LYS A 55 -1.74 -0.22 1.87
N VAL A 56 -0.81 0.49 1.23
CA VAL A 56 0.42 -0.07 0.68
C VAL A 56 1.54 0.22 1.66
N ARG A 57 2.14 -0.82 2.22
CA ARG A 57 3.21 -0.69 3.21
C ARG A 57 4.43 -1.50 2.82
N PHE A 58 5.59 -1.08 3.31
CA PHE A 58 6.77 -1.93 3.35
C PHE A 58 6.82 -2.64 4.71
N ASP A 59 6.94 -3.95 4.70
CA ASP A 59 7.13 -4.80 5.87
C ASP A 59 8.61 -5.24 5.96
N PRO A 60 9.37 -4.75 6.95
CA PRO A 60 10.77 -5.12 7.11
C PRO A 60 10.99 -6.57 7.54
N GLU A 61 10.02 -7.23 8.18
CA GLU A 61 10.18 -8.62 8.65
C GLU A 61 10.29 -9.58 7.46
N THR A 62 9.53 -9.28 6.40
CA THR A 62 9.49 -10.07 5.17
C THR A 62 10.22 -9.39 4.00
N SER A 63 10.79 -8.20 4.23
CA SER A 63 11.42 -7.35 3.22
C SER A 63 10.53 -7.19 1.97
N SER A 64 9.26 -6.84 2.19
CA SER A 64 8.24 -6.92 1.15
C SER A 64 7.34 -5.68 1.07
N TRP A 65 6.79 -5.45 -0.12
CA TRP A 65 5.67 -4.54 -0.34
C TRP A 65 4.36 -5.31 -0.17
N ASP A 66 3.59 -4.92 0.83
CA ASP A 66 2.28 -5.49 1.15
C ASP A 66 1.17 -4.53 0.71
N LEU A 67 0.17 -5.06 -0.01
CA LEU A 67 -1.15 -4.45 -0.11
C LEU A 67 -2.07 -5.06 0.95
N VAL A 68 -2.55 -4.24 1.87
CA VAL A 68 -3.41 -4.66 2.98
C VAL A 68 -4.78 -3.99 2.85
N LEU A 69 -5.84 -4.76 3.02
CA LEU A 69 -7.23 -4.28 3.02
C LEU A 69 -7.88 -4.54 4.38
N ALA A 70 -8.67 -3.58 4.85
CA ALA A 70 -9.60 -3.79 5.94
C ALA A 70 -10.89 -4.45 5.42
N HIS A 71 -11.47 -5.34 6.23
CA HIS A 71 -12.71 -6.04 5.87
C HIS A 71 -13.95 -5.16 6.01
N ALA A 72 -13.88 -4.13 6.86
CA ALA A 72 -14.91 -3.15 7.10
C ALA A 72 -14.31 -1.88 7.71
N ASP A 73 -15.04 -0.77 7.64
CA ASP A 73 -14.70 0.46 8.35
C ASP A 73 -15.40 0.50 9.72
N GLU A 74 -15.01 -0.43 10.59
CA GLU A 74 -15.58 -0.62 11.92
C GLU A 74 -14.45 -0.74 12.97
N PRO A 75 -14.71 -0.36 14.23
CA PRO A 75 -13.71 -0.51 15.30
C PRO A 75 -13.21 -1.96 15.40
N GLY A 76 -11.90 -2.15 15.20
CA GLY A 76 -11.26 -3.48 15.31
C GLY A 76 -11.57 -4.42 14.16
N ALA A 77 -12.02 -3.91 13.00
CA ALA A 77 -12.18 -4.72 11.80
C ALA A 77 -10.87 -5.45 11.44
N PRO A 78 -10.94 -6.74 11.06
CA PRO A 78 -9.76 -7.48 10.67
C PRO A 78 -9.18 -6.90 9.37
N GLU A 79 -7.87 -7.06 9.22
CA GLU A 79 -7.12 -6.71 8.00
C GLU A 79 -6.56 -7.99 7.34
N THR A 80 -6.33 -7.94 6.03
CA THR A 80 -5.68 -9.03 5.29
C THR A 80 -4.65 -8.47 4.34
N VAL A 81 -3.47 -9.08 4.33
CA VAL A 81 -2.47 -8.89 3.27
C VAL A 81 -3.01 -9.60 2.03
N LEU A 82 -3.49 -8.83 1.07
CA LEU A 82 -4.07 -9.35 -0.18
C LEU A 82 -3.00 -9.72 -1.20
N SER A 83 -1.86 -9.02 -1.16
CA SER A 83 -0.74 -9.27 -2.04
C SER A 83 0.56 -8.88 -1.34
N ARG A 84 1.57 -9.72 -1.50
CA ARG A 84 2.92 -9.52 -0.99
C ARG A 84 3.94 -9.64 -2.12
N ILE A 85 4.85 -8.69 -2.20
CA ILE A 85 5.93 -8.67 -3.20
C ILE A 85 7.27 -8.48 -2.48
N GLU A 86 8.05 -9.56 -2.39
CA GLU A 86 9.39 -9.60 -1.74
C GLU A 86 10.47 -9.01 -2.65
N GLN A 87 10.30 -7.73 -3.03
CA GLN A 87 11.26 -6.98 -3.83
C GLN A 87 11.49 -5.61 -3.19
N PRO A 88 12.41 -5.49 -2.23
CA PRO A 88 12.85 -4.20 -1.73
C PRO A 88 13.67 -3.47 -2.81
N ASP A 89 13.65 -2.13 -2.79
CA ASP A 89 14.49 -1.32 -3.71
C ASP A 89 15.95 -1.20 -3.23
N GLY A 90 16.26 -1.76 -2.06
CA GLY A 90 17.58 -1.75 -1.43
C GLY A 90 18.08 -0.35 -1.06
N GLY A 91 17.21 0.67 -1.04
CA GLY A 91 17.59 2.04 -0.71
C GLY A 91 18.37 2.80 -1.80
N PHE A 92 18.55 2.21 -2.97
CA PHE A 92 19.30 2.81 -4.08
C PHE A 92 18.42 3.13 -5.30
N GLY A 93 18.93 3.95 -6.21
CA GLY A 93 18.23 4.30 -7.44
C GLY A 93 17.00 5.19 -7.22
N VAL A 94 15.94 4.96 -8.01
CA VAL A 94 14.74 5.80 -8.04
C VAL A 94 13.58 5.24 -7.21
N GLY A 95 13.77 4.09 -6.55
CA GLY A 95 12.71 3.34 -5.86
C GLY A 95 11.73 2.66 -6.80
N HIS A 96 10.70 2.04 -6.22
CA HIS A 96 9.65 1.34 -6.96
C HIS A 96 8.43 2.22 -7.22
N ARG A 97 7.76 1.99 -8.35
CA ARG A 97 6.39 2.46 -8.57
C ARG A 97 5.42 1.41 -8.04
N VAL A 98 4.76 1.70 -6.94
CA VAL A 98 3.65 0.91 -6.41
C VAL A 98 2.34 1.38 -7.03
N THR A 99 1.49 0.46 -7.48
CA THR A 99 0.18 0.81 -8.05
C THR A 99 -0.89 -0.18 -7.59
N VAL A 100 -1.99 0.35 -7.06
CA VAL A 100 -3.19 -0.39 -6.68
C VAL A 100 -4.28 -0.06 -7.68
N VAL A 101 -4.94 -1.08 -8.20
CA VAL A 101 -6.09 -0.95 -9.10
C VAL A 101 -7.25 -1.74 -8.49
N HIS A 102 -8.39 -1.08 -8.30
CA HIS A 102 -9.64 -1.75 -8.00
C HIS A 102 -10.54 -1.65 -9.25
N ASP A 103 -11.01 -2.79 -9.73
CA ASP A 103 -12.04 -2.88 -10.75
C ASP A 103 -13.34 -3.38 -10.10
N ALA A 104 -14.27 -2.45 -9.86
CA ALA A 104 -15.55 -2.77 -9.24
C ALA A 104 -16.47 -3.61 -10.16
N SER A 105 -16.24 -3.59 -11.48
CA SER A 105 -17.03 -4.40 -12.42
C SER A 105 -16.63 -5.88 -12.40
N ALA A 106 -15.35 -6.16 -12.13
CA ALA A 106 -14.80 -7.49 -11.96
C ALA A 106 -14.73 -7.93 -10.48
N ASN A 107 -14.97 -7.00 -9.55
CA ASN A 107 -14.73 -7.18 -8.11
C ASN A 107 -13.29 -7.68 -7.84
N GLU A 108 -12.31 -7.04 -8.49
CA GLU A 108 -10.92 -7.44 -8.45
C GLU A 108 -10.03 -6.29 -7.96
N VAL A 109 -9.14 -6.58 -7.02
CA VAL A 109 -8.06 -5.67 -6.61
C VAL A 109 -6.74 -6.24 -7.07
N SER A 110 -5.96 -5.44 -7.78
CA SER A 110 -4.66 -5.81 -8.33
C SER A 110 -3.55 -4.91 -7.77
N PHE A 111 -2.42 -5.53 -7.42
CA PHE A 111 -1.23 -4.82 -6.99
C PHE A 111 -0.09 -4.98 -8.01
N TYR A 112 0.58 -3.86 -8.31
CA TYR A 112 1.68 -3.81 -9.26
C TYR A 112 2.90 -3.15 -8.63
N LEU A 113 4.07 -3.73 -8.90
CA LEU A 113 5.37 -3.14 -8.63
C LEU A 113 6.08 -2.89 -9.96
N ASP A 114 6.46 -1.63 -10.21
CA ASP A 114 7.07 -1.17 -11.47
C ASP A 114 6.29 -1.50 -12.74
N GLY A 115 4.98 -1.75 -12.61
CA GLY A 115 4.09 -2.09 -13.72
C GLY A 115 3.95 -3.60 -13.98
N VAL A 116 4.63 -4.44 -13.19
CA VAL A 116 4.42 -5.89 -13.19
C VAL A 116 3.29 -6.20 -12.21
N LYS A 117 2.23 -6.87 -12.69
CA LYS A 117 1.14 -7.40 -11.85
C LYS A 117 1.66 -8.63 -11.13
N PHE A 118 1.51 -8.67 -9.81
CA PHE A 118 1.82 -9.87 -9.04
C PHE A 118 0.50 -10.49 -8.58
N THR A 119 0.18 -11.64 -9.15
CA THR A 119 -0.89 -12.51 -8.67
C THR A 119 -0.26 -13.48 -7.68
N GLU A 120 -0.79 -13.58 -6.45
CA GLU A 120 -0.41 -14.68 -5.58
C GLU A 120 -0.59 -16.00 -6.34
N GLY A 121 0.46 -16.83 -6.33
CA GLY A 121 0.36 -18.20 -6.80
C GLY A 121 -0.71 -18.89 -5.96
N GLY A 122 -1.76 -19.36 -6.61
CA GLY A 122 -2.82 -20.10 -5.96
C GLY A 122 -2.26 -21.29 -5.18
N THR A 123 -2.83 -21.51 -4.01
CA THR A 123 -2.87 -22.82 -3.35
C THR A 123 -4.29 -23.10 -2.96
#